data_AF-A0A0F9L0V3-F1
#
_entry.id   AF-A0A0F9L0V3-F1
#
_cell.length_a   1.000
_cell.length_b   1.000
_cell.length_c   1.000
_cell.angle_alpha   90.00
_cell.angle_beta   90.00
_cell.angle_gamma   90.00
#
_symmetry.space_group_name_H-M   'P 1'
#
loop_
_entity.id
_entity.type
_entity.pdbx_description
1 polymer ?
#
loop_
_entity_poly.entity_id
_entity_poly.type
_entity_poly.pdbx_seq_one_letter_code
_entity_poly.pdbx_strand_id
1 'polypeptide(L)' 'MDTIRLKRTPDGWTAIWSGPHAYEVCQLFGTNTLPTGFTARAEASKVLHEIARLNPGVRVELEYARRFRG' A
#
# COMPACT_ATOMS: atom_id res chain seq x y z
N MET A 1 -14.70 5.89 -0.90
CA MET A 1 -14.09 4.75 -0.18
C MET A 1 -12.60 4.83 -0.35
N ASP A 2 -11.84 4.65 0.73
CA ASP A 2 -10.38 4.68 0.67
C ASP A 2 -9.81 3.39 0.09
N THR A 3 -8.62 3.50 -0.48
CA THR A 3 -7.88 2.38 -1.04
C THR A 3 -6.39 2.51 -0.73
N ILE A 4 -5.80 1.43 -0.22
CA ILE A 4 -4.36 1.26 -0.03
C ILE A 4 -3.85 0.31 -1.11
N ARG A 5 -2.97 0.79 -1.97
CA ARG A 5 -2.23 -0.06 -2.91
C ARG A 5 -0.88 -0.43 -2.34
N LEU A 6 -0.61 -1.72 -2.29
CA LEU A 6 0.64 -2.26 -1.76
C LEU A 6 1.61 -2.55 -2.89
N LYS A 7 2.80 -1.97 -2.82
CA LYS A 7 3.87 -2.16 -3.79
C LYS A 7 5.11 -2.73 -3.09
N ARG A 8 5.69 -3.78 -3.68
CA ARG A 8 7.00 -4.28 -3.23
C ARG A 8 8.11 -3.43 -3.85
N THR A 9 9.09 -3.05 -3.04
CA THR A 9 10.31 -2.34 -3.45
C THR A 9 11.54 -3.18 -3.06
N PRO A 10 12.76 -2.83 -3.52
CA PRO A 10 13.98 -3.50 -3.06
C PRO A 10 14.17 -3.41 -1.54
N ASP A 11 13.75 -2.31 -0.92
CA ASP A 11 13.95 -2.03 0.51
C ASP A 11 12.83 -2.56 1.40
N GLY A 12 11.68 -2.95 0.83
CA GLY A 12 10.53 -3.36 1.62
C GLY A 12 9.22 -3.35 0.85
N TRP A 13 8.18 -2.92 1.54
CA TRP A 13 6.86 -2.71 0.99
C TRP A 13 6.40 -1.29 1.29
N THR A 14 5.75 -0.65 0.31
CA THR A 14 5.12 0.66 0.46
C THR A 14 3.62 0.55 0.30
N ALA A 15 2.90 1.40 1.04
CA ALA A 15 1.46 1.57 0.99
C ALA A 15 1.15 2.93 0.37
N ILE A 16 0.39 2.93 -0.72
CA ILE A 16 -0.01 4.13 -1.45
C ILE A 16 -1.50 4.38 -1.18
N TRP A 17 -1.80 5.45 -0.45
CA TRP A 17 -3.15 5.83 -0.08
C TRP A 17 -3.83 6.61 -1.20
N SER A 18 -5.10 6.29 -1.44
CA SER A 18 -5.97 6.96 -2.41
C SER A 18 -7.42 6.95 -1.92
N GLY A 19 -8.23 7.86 -2.45
CA GLY A 19 -9.62 8.05 -2.02
C GLY A 19 -9.83 9.37 -1.27
N PRO A 20 -11.01 9.54 -0.66
CA PRO A 20 -11.42 10.82 -0.07
C PRO A 20 -10.47 11.34 1.00
N HIS A 21 -9.87 10.47 1.82
CA HIS A 21 -8.98 10.89 2.90
C HIS A 21 -7.50 10.93 2.50
N ALA A 22 -7.15 10.69 1.23
CA ALA A 22 -5.77 10.74 0.77
C ALA A 22 -5.13 12.13 0.98
N TYR A 23 -5.95 13.19 0.88
CA TYR A 23 -5.49 14.56 1.14
C TYR A 23 -5.06 14.76 2.60
N GLU A 24 -5.82 14.23 3.56
CA GLU A 24 -5.48 14.30 4.99
C GLU A 24 -4.19 13.53 5.30
N VAL A 25 -4.00 12.36 4.68
CA VAL A 25 -2.75 11.60 4.78
C VAL A 25 -1.57 12.43 4.25
N CYS A 26 -1.73 13.09 3.09
CA CYS A 26 -0.71 14.00 2.57
C CYS A 26 -0.42 15.18 3.51
N GLN A 27 -1.44 15.75 4.17
CA GLN A 27 -1.24 16.84 5.14
C GLN A 27 -0.45 16.38 6.37
N LEU A 28 -0.71 15.17 6.88
CA LEU A 28 -0.06 14.63 8.07
C LEU A 28 1.39 14.19 7.81
N PHE A 29 1.65 13.58 6.65
CA PHE A 29 2.94 12.93 6.38
C PHE A 29 3.74 13.57 5.24
N GLY A 30 3.22 14.59 4.57
CA GLY A 30 3.82 15.21 3.39
C GLY A 30 3.75 14.33 2.12
N THR A 31 3.14 13.15 2.20
CA THR A 31 3.01 12.18 1.10
C THR A 31 1.83 11.24 1.37
N ASN A 32 1.25 10.66 0.32
CA ASN A 32 0.31 9.55 0.42
C ASN A 32 1.00 8.17 0.29
N THR A 33 2.31 8.14 0.13
CA THR A 33 3.08 6.91 -0.03
C THR A 33 3.94 6.70 1.20
N LEU A 34 3.61 5.69 2.00
CA LEU A 34 4.27 5.40 3.26
C LEU A 34 4.99 4.04 3.20
N PRO A 35 6.21 3.92 3.77
CA PRO A 35 6.82 2.61 3.96
C PRO A 35 6.01 1.81 4.98
N THR A 36 5.97 0.50 4.80
CA THR A 36 5.42 -0.45 5.78
C THR A 36 6.54 -1.09 6.59
N GLY A 37 6.19 -1.76 7.69
CA GLY A 37 7.15 -2.54 8.49
C GLY A 37 7.56 -3.89 7.87
N PHE A 38 7.06 -4.23 6.67
CA PHE A 38 7.37 -5.51 6.03
C PHE A 38 8.65 -5.43 5.20
N THR A 39 9.50 -6.44 5.32
CA THR A 39 10.69 -6.60 4.49
C THR A 39 10.33 -7.02 3.07
N ALA A 40 11.22 -6.79 2.11
CA ALA A 40 11.00 -7.17 0.70
C ALA A 40 10.80 -8.69 0.52
N ARG A 41 11.26 -9.51 1.48
CA ARG A 41 11.10 -10.97 1.50
C ARG A 41 9.71 -11.42 1.96
N ALA A 42 8.92 -10.53 2.57
CA ALA A 42 7.57 -10.87 3.02
C ALA A 42 6.68 -11.24 1.81
N GLU A 43 5.92 -12.32 1.97
CA GLU A 43 4.97 -12.79 0.98
C GLU A 43 3.84 -11.79 0.78
N ALA A 44 3.45 -11.57 -0.48
CA ALA A 44 2.44 -10.59 -0.84
C ALA A 44 1.08 -10.88 -0.18
N SER A 45 0.70 -12.15 -0.07
CA SER A 45 -0.52 -12.61 0.61
C SER A 45 -0.52 -12.22 2.09
N LYS A 46 0.61 -12.41 2.78
CA LYS A 46 0.78 -12.05 4.19
C LYS A 46 0.71 -10.54 4.40
N VAL A 47 1.43 -9.77 3.57
CA VAL A 47 1.39 -8.29 3.65
C VAL A 47 -0.03 -7.79 3.39
N LEU A 48 -0.70 -8.28 2.35
CA LEU A 48 -2.08 -7.93 2.04
C LEU A 48 -3.03 -8.22 3.20
N HIS A 49 -2.94 -9.44 3.76
CA HIS A 49 -3.80 -9.87 4.87
C HIS A 49 -3.62 -8.98 6.10
N GLU A 50 -2.37 -8.76 6.54
CA GLU A 50 -2.11 -7.97 7.75
C GLU A 50 -2.47 -6.49 7.58
N ILE A 51 -2.18 -5.88 6.43
CA ILE A 51 -2.56 -4.49 6.19
C ILE A 51 -4.08 -4.35 6.10
N ALA A 52 -4.79 -5.28 5.46
CA ALA A 52 -6.25 -5.29 5.44
C ALA A 52 -6.84 -5.47 6.85
N ARG A 53 -6.27 -6.35 7.66
CA ARG A 53 -6.68 -6.58 9.05
C ARG A 53 -6.55 -5.32 9.91
N LEU A 54 -5.52 -4.50 9.68
CA LEU A 54 -5.26 -3.26 10.41
C LEU A 54 -6.11 -2.07 9.93
N ASN A 55 -6.70 -2.13 8.73
CA ASN A 55 -7.43 -1.02 8.11
C ASN A 55 -8.87 -1.45 7.75
N PRO A 56 -9.73 -1.72 8.75
CA PRO A 56 -11.11 -2.12 8.49
C PRO A 56 -11.85 -1.02 7.71
N GLY A 57 -12.63 -1.43 6.70
CA GLY A 57 -13.39 -0.49 5.84
C GLY A 57 -12.58 0.15 4.71
N VAL A 58 -11.28 -0.13 4.63
CA VAL A 58 -10.41 0.33 3.54
C VAL A 58 -10.18 -0.82 2.56
N ARG A 59 -10.25 -0.54 1.25
CA ARG A 59 -9.87 -1.53 0.24
C ARG A 59 -8.36 -1.65 0.21
N VAL A 60 -7.83 -2.86 0.40
CA VAL A 60 -6.39 -3.11 0.24
C VAL A 60 -6.18 -3.99 -0.97
N GLU A 61 -5.28 -3.60 -1.87
CA GLU A 61 -4.98 -4.33 -3.09
C GLU A 61 -3.48 -4.30 -3.40
N LEU A 62 -2.97 -5.34 -4.07
CA LEU A 62 -1.59 -5.36 -4.55
C LEU A 62 -1.49 -4.55 -5.84
N GLU A 63 -0.45 -3.72 -5.95
CA GLU A 63 -0.08 -3.11 -7.22
C GLU A 63 0.56 -4.19 -8.11
N TYR A 64 -0.21 -4.70 -9.08
CA TYR A 64 0.35 -5.58 -10.09
C TYR A 64 1.35 -4.79 -10.92
N ALA A 65 2.60 -5.28 -10.99
CA ALA A 65 3.56 -4.77 -11.95
C ALA A 65 2.91 -4.83 -13.34
N ARG A 66 2.69 -3.68 -13.97
CA ARG A 66 2.33 -3.63 -15.39
C ARG A 66 3.42 -4.39 -16.13
N ARG A 67 3.11 -5.60 -16.61
CA ARG A 67 3.93 -6.24 -17.62
C ARG A 67 3.95 -5.25 -18.79
N PHE A 68 5.09 -4.62 -19.03
CA PHE A 68 5.33 -3.92 -20.28
C PHE A 68 5.11 -4.96 -21.39
N ARG A 69 4.00 -4.84 -22.13
CA ARG A 69 3.94 -5.43 -23.47
C ARG A 69 4.82 -4.53 -24.33
N GLY A 70 6.04 -4.99 -24.58
CA GLY A 70 6.81 -4.56 -25.74
C GLY A 70 6.16 -5.07 -27.02
#